data_AF-A0A7Z9HE43-F1
#
_entry.id   AF-A0A7Z9HE43-F1
#
_cell.length_a   1.000
_cell.length_b   1.000
_cell.length_c   1.000
_cell.angle_alpha   90.00
_cell.angle_beta   90.00
_cell.angle_gamma   90.00
#
_symmetry.space_group_name_H-M   'P 1'
#
loop_
_entity.id
_entity.type
_entity.pdbx_description
1 polymer ?
#
loop_
_entity_poly.entity_id
_entity_poly.type
_entity_poly.pdbx_seq_one_letter_code
_entity_poly.pdbx_strand_id
1 'polypeptide(L)'
;MDWNALHNIPVTLITGTNGKSTSGRMLAAIVSADGKTPGLTSTDCIQVGTDILDTGDYSGPGGALAVLSDKRVEFGVLESARGGILRGRAFGRIRCLESRRPSRCQIYHSPTS
;
A
#
# COMPACT_ATOMS: atom_id res chain seq x y z
N MET A 1 9.54 -5.05 -14.94
CA MET A 1 8.65 -4.20 -14.13
C MET A 1 9.36 -2.88 -13.93
N ASP A 2 8.79 -1.78 -14.42
CA ASP A 2 9.38 -0.46 -14.31
C ASP A 2 8.97 0.21 -12.99
N TRP A 3 9.89 0.24 -12.03
CA TRP A 3 9.66 0.81 -10.70
C TRP A 3 9.57 2.35 -10.72
N ASN A 4 10.03 3.01 -11.79
CA ASN A 4 9.93 4.46 -11.94
C ASN A 4 8.50 4.91 -12.30
N ALA A 5 7.65 3.99 -12.78
CA ALA A 5 6.27 4.29 -13.11
C ALA A 5 5.37 4.43 -11.87
N LEU A 6 5.80 3.91 -10.71
CA LEU A 6 5.04 3.94 -9.47
C LEU A 6 5.04 5.33 -8.83
N HIS A 7 3.90 5.70 -8.28
CA HIS A 7 3.71 6.97 -7.61
C HIS A 7 4.43 7.00 -6.26
N ASN A 8 5.18 8.08 -6.02
CA ASN A 8 5.89 8.28 -4.76
C ASN A 8 4.98 8.97 -3.75
N ILE A 9 4.20 8.16 -3.02
CA ILE A 9 3.22 8.60 -2.03
C ILE A 9 3.51 7.97 -0.66
N PRO A 10 3.02 8.56 0.44
CA PRO A 10 3.04 7.90 1.75
C PRO A 10 2.30 6.55 1.72
N VAL A 11 2.83 5.58 2.45
CA VAL A 11 2.39 4.18 2.42
C VAL A 11 2.45 3.56 3.80
N THR A 12 1.39 2.83 4.17
CA THR A 12 1.31 2.01 5.38
C THR A 12 1.17 0.54 4.99
N LEU A 13 2.01 -0.32 5.57
CA LEU A 13 1.91 -1.77 5.40
C LEU A 13 1.26 -2.39 6.64
N ILE A 14 0.11 -3.03 6.48
CA ILE A 14 -0.65 -3.67 7.56
C ILE A 14 -0.45 -5.17 7.50
N THR A 15 -0.03 -5.74 8.62
CA THR A 15 0.41 -7.13 8.72
C THR A 15 -0.15 -7.79 9.97
N GLY A 16 -0.34 -9.12 9.95
CA GLY A 16 -0.86 -9.86 11.09
C GLY A 16 -1.90 -10.93 10.73
N THR A 17 -2.38 -11.65 11.75
CA THR A 17 -3.36 -12.74 11.58
C THR A 17 -4.78 -12.18 11.44
N ASN A 18 -5.17 -11.31 12.38
CA ASN A 18 -6.54 -10.86 12.56
C ASN A 18 -6.61 -9.34 12.55
N GLY A 19 -7.73 -8.78 12.10
CA GLY A 19 -8.02 -7.33 12.20
C GLY A 19 -7.36 -6.43 11.15
N LYS A 20 -6.53 -6.98 10.25
CA LYS A 20 -5.83 -6.20 9.21
C LYS A 20 -6.80 -5.40 8.33
N SER A 21 -7.82 -6.05 7.78
CA SER A 21 -8.79 -5.41 6.89
C SER A 21 -9.61 -4.35 7.61
N THR A 22 -9.94 -4.58 8.88
CA THR A 22 -10.57 -3.56 9.74
C THR A 22 -9.66 -2.36 9.93
N SER A 23 -8.39 -2.57 10.29
CA SER A 23 -7.42 -1.49 10.44
C SER A 23 -7.16 -0.75 9.13
N GLY A 24 -7.13 -1.47 8.00
CA GLY A 24 -6.96 -0.88 6.67
C GLY A 24 -8.12 0.02 6.28
N ARG A 25 -9.36 -0.44 6.49
CA ARG A 25 -10.57 0.36 6.26
C ARG A 25 -10.64 1.58 7.19
N MET A 26 -10.28 1.41 8.46
CA MET A 26 -10.22 2.52 9.40
C MET A 26 -9.20 3.59 8.96
N LEU A 27 -8.01 3.16 8.52
CA LEU A 27 -6.99 4.09 8.03
C LEU A 27 -7.42 4.77 6.72
N ALA A 28 -8.02 4.03 5.79
CA ALA A 28 -8.57 4.60 4.56
C ALA A 28 -9.64 5.67 4.87
N ALA A 29 -10.52 5.43 5.82
CA ALA A 29 -11.52 6.40 6.26
C ALA A 29 -10.89 7.66 6.86
N ILE A 30 -9.82 7.52 7.67
CA ILE A 30 -9.07 8.66 8.23
C ILE A 30 -8.43 9.49 7.10
N VAL A 31 -7.79 8.84 6.13
CA VAL A 31 -7.18 9.51 4.97
C VAL A 31 -8.23 10.27 4.16
N SER A 32 -9.38 9.65 3.89
CA SER A 32 -10.50 10.31 3.21
C SER A 32 -11.03 11.51 4.00
N ALA A 33 -11.13 11.39 5.33
CA ALA A 33 -11.55 12.49 6.20
C ALA A 33 -10.53 13.65 6.22
N ASP A 34 -9.25 13.37 5.96
CA ASP A 34 -8.16 14.34 5.76
C ASP A 34 -8.12 14.91 4.32
N GLY A 35 -9.17 14.65 3.52
CA GLY A 35 -9.33 15.19 2.17
C GLY A 35 -8.41 14.59 1.12
N LYS A 36 -7.76 13.46 1.42
CA LYS A 36 -6.87 12.74 0.49
C LYS A 36 -7.54 11.49 -0.05
N THR A 37 -7.06 11.02 -1.20
CA THR A 37 -7.56 9.80 -1.83
C THR A 37 -6.75 8.57 -1.36
N PRO A 38 -7.31 7.69 -0.51
CA PRO A 38 -6.65 6.45 -0.12
C PRO A 38 -6.65 5.42 -1.25
N GLY A 39 -5.63 4.59 -1.31
CA GLY A 39 -5.60 3.36 -2.09
C GLY A 39 -5.41 2.17 -1.15
N LEU A 40 -6.44 1.33 -1.01
CA LEU A 40 -6.46 0.19 -0.09
C LEU A 40 -6.31 -1.12 -0.87
N THR A 41 -5.39 -1.97 -0.43
CA THR A 41 -5.38 -3.39 -0.79
C THR A 41 -5.83 -4.20 0.40
N SER A 42 -6.63 -5.24 0.16
CA SER A 42 -7.09 -6.19 1.16
C SER A 42 -7.12 -7.60 0.58
N THR A 43 -7.51 -8.59 1.39
CA THR A 43 -7.73 -9.97 0.93
C THR A 43 -9.01 -10.13 0.09
N ASP A 44 -9.82 -9.08 -0.05
CA ASP A 44 -11.09 -9.09 -0.77
C ASP A 44 -11.20 -8.07 -1.90
N CYS A 45 -10.41 -6.99 -1.92
CA CYS A 45 -10.45 -6.00 -3.00
C CYS A 45 -9.19 -5.12 -3.14
N ILE A 46 -9.15 -4.39 -4.26
CA ILE A 46 -8.41 -3.14 -4.42
C ILE A 46 -9.44 -2.01 -4.47
N GLN A 47 -9.22 -0.98 -3.66
CA GLN A 47 -10.09 0.20 -3.60
C GLN A 47 -9.27 1.49 -3.74
N VAL A 48 -9.77 2.46 -4.50
CA VAL A 48 -9.20 3.81 -4.64
C VAL A 48 -10.28 4.84 -4.33
N GLY A 49 -10.09 5.62 -3.27
CA GLY A 49 -11.13 6.49 -2.74
C GLY A 49 -12.36 5.67 -2.35
N THR A 50 -13.48 5.90 -3.05
CA THR A 50 -14.74 5.15 -2.88
C THR A 50 -14.92 4.04 -3.92
N ASP A 51 -14.04 3.95 -4.92
CA ASP A 51 -14.20 3.04 -6.05
C ASP A 51 -13.51 1.71 -5.77
N ILE A 52 -14.21 0.60 -5.97
CA ILE A 52 -13.61 -0.74 -6.00
C ILE A 52 -13.10 -0.97 -7.41
N LEU A 53 -11.78 -1.09 -7.56
CA LEU A 53 -11.14 -1.35 -8.84
C LEU A 53 -11.22 -2.82 -9.24
N ASP A 54 -11.07 -3.71 -8.26
CA ASP A 54 -11.08 -5.15 -8.48
C ASP A 54 -11.43 -5.88 -7.18
N THR A 55 -11.99 -7.09 -7.29
CA THR A 55 -12.37 -7.95 -6.17
C THR A 55 -11.64 -9.29 -6.26
N GLY A 56 -11.08 -9.75 -5.14
CA GLY A 56 -10.19 -10.90 -5.10
C GLY A 56 -9.10 -10.76 -4.03
N ASP A 57 -8.24 -11.78 -3.90
CA ASP A 57 -7.13 -11.75 -2.95
C ASP A 57 -5.97 -10.91 -3.48
N TYR A 58 -5.90 -9.65 -3.03
CA TYR A 58 -4.87 -8.69 -3.40
C TYR A 58 -3.85 -8.45 -2.28
N SER A 59 -3.68 -9.45 -1.41
CA SER A 59 -2.76 -9.39 -0.27
C SER A 59 -1.27 -9.59 -0.62
N GLY A 60 -0.95 -9.62 -1.92
CA GLY A 60 0.38 -9.76 -2.49
C GLY A 60 0.86 -8.54 -3.29
N PRO A 61 2.01 -8.63 -3.99
CA PRO A 61 2.62 -7.52 -4.71
C PRO A 61 1.73 -6.91 -5.81
N GLY A 62 0.85 -7.72 -6.42
CA GLY A 62 -0.05 -7.27 -7.49
C GLY A 62 -1.00 -6.17 -7.02
N GLY A 63 -1.61 -6.33 -5.85
CA GLY A 63 -2.49 -5.31 -5.27
C GLY A 63 -1.75 -4.00 -5.00
N ALA A 64 -0.56 -4.10 -4.40
CA ALA A 64 0.25 -2.93 -4.09
C ALA A 64 0.68 -2.17 -5.35
N LEU A 65 1.01 -2.88 -6.43
CA LEU A 65 1.35 -2.25 -7.71
C LEU A 65 0.14 -1.56 -8.34
N ALA A 66 -1.05 -2.16 -8.26
CA ALA A 66 -2.28 -1.54 -8.76
C ALA A 66 -2.56 -0.21 -8.04
N VAL A 67 -2.47 -0.21 -6.71
CA VAL A 67 -2.63 1.01 -5.89
C VAL A 67 -1.56 2.05 -6.21
N LEU A 68 -0.28 1.64 -6.26
CA LEU A 68 0.83 2.58 -6.49
C LEU A 68 0.91 3.08 -7.94
N SER A 69 0.22 2.43 -8.88
CA SER A 69 0.17 2.87 -10.28
C SER A 69 -0.97 3.85 -10.55
N ASP A 70 -2.02 3.85 -9.73
CA ASP A 70 -3.16 4.76 -9.87
C ASP A 70 -2.80 6.17 -9.41
N LYS A 71 -2.83 7.12 -10.35
CA LYS A 71 -2.45 8.53 -10.12
C LYS A 71 -3.42 9.28 -9.20
N ARG A 72 -4.61 8.75 -8.98
CA ARG A 72 -5.58 9.32 -8.03
C ARG A 72 -5.13 9.08 -6.60
N VAL A 73 -4.34 8.04 -6.33
CA VAL A 73 -3.96 7.67 -4.96
C VAL A 73 -2.94 8.67 -4.40
N GLU A 74 -3.24 9.17 -3.22
CA GLU A 74 -2.41 10.11 -2.46
C GLU A 74 -1.85 9.48 -1.18
N PHE A 75 -2.42 8.35 -0.74
CA PHE A 75 -1.93 7.55 0.40
C PHE A 75 -2.22 6.06 0.19
N GLY A 76 -1.19 5.20 0.22
CA GLY A 76 -1.34 3.75 0.08
C GLY A 76 -1.54 3.04 1.42
N VAL A 77 -2.56 2.20 1.52
CA VAL A 77 -2.84 1.31 2.65
C VAL A 77 -2.75 -0.13 2.14
N LEU A 78 -1.62 -0.77 2.39
CA LEU A 78 -1.31 -2.07 1.81
C LEU A 78 -1.49 -3.16 2.86
N GLU A 79 -2.53 -3.99 2.70
CA GLU A 79 -2.71 -5.18 3.52
C GLU A 79 -1.92 -6.37 2.94
N SER A 80 -1.15 -7.05 3.79
CA SER A 80 -0.49 -8.32 3.44
C SER A 80 -1.06 -9.46 4.29
N ALA A 81 -1.43 -10.57 3.64
CA ALA A 81 -1.80 -11.81 4.33
C ALA A 81 -0.55 -12.48 4.92
N ARG A 82 -0.75 -13.41 5.87
CA ARG A 82 0.32 -14.24 6.44
C ARG A 82 0.96 -15.08 5.33
N GLY A 83 2.08 -14.59 4.81
CA GLY A 83 2.84 -15.16 3.70
C GLY A 83 3.56 -14.11 2.84
N GLY A 84 3.04 -12.88 2.78
CA GLY A 84 3.60 -11.81 1.92
C GLY A 84 4.90 -11.17 2.41
N ILE A 85 5.13 -11.13 3.73
CA ILE A 85 6.39 -10.62 4.33
C ILE A 85 7.51 -11.67 4.31
N LEU A 86 7.15 -12.96 4.33
CA LEU A 86 8.10 -14.08 4.28
C LEU A 86 8.91 -14.14 2.97
N ARG A 87 8.57 -13.29 1.99
CA ARG A 87 9.45 -12.91 0.90
C ARG A 87 9.87 -11.46 1.09
N GLY A 88 10.96 -11.22 1.82
CA GLY A 88 11.62 -9.90 1.99
C GLY A 88 12.04 -9.18 0.68
N ARG A 89 11.58 -9.67 -0.47
CA ARG A 89 11.72 -9.09 -1.82
C ARG A 89 10.42 -8.51 -2.38
N ALA A 90 9.25 -8.89 -1.86
CA ALA A 90 7.92 -8.48 -2.36
C ALA A 90 7.61 -7.00 -2.06
N PHE A 91 8.00 -6.53 -0.88
CA PHE A 91 7.76 -5.17 -0.40
C PHE A 91 9.05 -4.43 -0.01
N GLY A 92 10.23 -4.98 -0.34
CA GLY A 92 11.53 -4.58 0.21
C GLY A 92 11.99 -3.14 -0.03
N ARG A 93 11.17 -2.29 -0.67
CA ARG A 93 11.46 -0.87 -0.95
C ARG A 93 10.37 0.10 -0.48
N ILE A 94 9.32 -0.38 0.19
CA ILE A 94 8.28 0.45 0.78
C ILE A 94 8.72 0.82 2.19
N ARG A 95 9.22 2.05 2.39
CA ARG A 95 9.58 2.51 3.75
C ARG A 95 8.29 2.84 4.51
N CYS A 96 7.97 2.00 5.48
CA CYS A 96 6.83 2.18 6.38
C CYS A 96 6.99 3.48 7.19
N LEU A 97 5.89 4.20 7.41
CA LEU A 97 5.84 5.41 8.23
C LEU A 97 6.03 5.06 9.73
N GLU A 98 7.26 4.79 10.14
CA GLU A 98 7.65 4.86 11.56
C GLU A 98 7.98 6.30 11.92
N SER A 99 6.94 7.06 12.33
CA SER A 99 6.89 8.23 13.24
C SER A 99 8.11 9.18 13.43
N ARG A 100 9.08 9.28 12.52
CA ARG A 100 10.16 10.26 12.60
C ARG A 100 10.49 10.83 11.21
N ARG A 101 9.72 11.87 10.86
CA ARG A 101 9.82 12.81 9.70
C ARG A 101 9.01 12.41 8.44
N PRO A 102 7.87 13.09 8.16
CA PRO A 102 6.92 12.69 7.12
C PRO A 102 7.17 13.28 5.71
N SER A 103 8.29 13.93 5.41
CA SER A 103 8.40 14.76 4.21
C SER A 103 9.09 14.15 2.98
N ARG A 104 9.51 12.87 3.01
CA ARG A 104 10.07 12.18 1.82
C ARG A 104 10.04 10.67 1.99
N CYS A 105 9.05 10.00 1.40
CA CYS A 105 9.28 8.63 0.93
C CYS A 105 10.28 8.73 -0.22
N GLN A 106 11.42 8.06 -0.11
CA GLN A 106 12.35 7.86 -1.22
C GLN A 106 12.31 6.37 -1.52
N ILE A 107 11.78 6.01 -2.69
CA ILE A 107 11.94 4.67 -3.25
C ILE A 107 13.43 4.53 -3.57
N TYR A 108 14.21 3.93 -2.67
CA TYR A 108 15.64 3.73 -2.88
C TYR A 108 15.88 2.62 -3.91
N HIS A 109 16.69 2.93 -4.92
CA HIS A 109 17.29 1.95 -5.82
C HIS A 109 18.52 1.33 -5.13
N SER A 110 18.51 0.02 -4.88
CA SER A 110 19.76 -0.73 -4.70
C SER A 110 20.24 -1.16 -6.10
N PRO A 111 21.43 -0.73 -6.55
CA PRO A 111 22.05 -1.31 -7.73
C PRO A 111 22.53 -2.70 -7.31
N THR A 112 21.96 -3.75 -7.89
CA THR A 112 22.52 -5.10 -7.77
C THR A 112 23.37 -5.37 -9.00
N SER A 113 24.63 -5.75 -8.76
CA SER A 113 25.48 -6.50 -9.69
C SER A 113 24.79 -7.76 -10.22
#